data_AF-A0A1E1K1Q8-F1
#
_entry.id   AF-A0A1E1K1Q8-F1
#
_cell.length_a   1.000
_cell.length_b   1.000
_cell.length_c   1.000
_cell.angle_alpha   90.00
_cell.angle_beta   90.00
_cell.angle_gamma   90.00
#
_symmetry.space_group_name_H-M   'P 1'
#
loop_
_entity.id
_entity.type
_entity.pdbx_description
1 polymer ?
#
loop_
_entity_poly.entity_id
_entity_poly.type
_entity_poly.pdbx_seq_one_letter_code
_entity_poly.pdbx_strand_id
1 'polypeptide(L)'
;MRCTTSLLALTATLSGVHAAAYQGFNYGATKSDGYAPRVQSDFQALFQTAKNLVGTSAGFTSARLYTTIQAGTASDPTSAIPAAIAEDTSLLLGLWASGDAFPRELTALKAAVAQYGTAFTSRVAGISIGSEDLYRSSPTGIASGGGIGATPETLVSYIGQVRAAIAGTPLGAAPIGHVDTWNDWVNGSNKAVADACDWIGVDAYPYFESTKANGIENGAALFNAALAATAAAVGNKPLWITETGWPTSGKLSGQAVGSTDDAKTYWQQVGCPRFGVVNTWWYTLEDTDNNASPNPSFGIAPGSPLSSTPLFDLSCNGVSSSSATPSSTASGSAASASASSVLASASADIAGGFVTSGGALSPSKPAGYDGNIVAVTSTGAAGSSPTGGAGSYPIGTGVAGSSPSGTQGSSPVGTGILGGSPMGGGSGSGSGSGSGSGSGNGTLLTNPTPTGAGSGAPASTSPAVETGNGASMISSSMVGAMGAMLAAFALL
;
A
#
# COMPACT_ATOMS: atom_id res chain seq x y z
N MET A 1 -52.70 -32.68 41.02
CA MET A 1 -52.32 -31.62 40.06
C MET A 1 -50.81 -31.54 40.01
N ARG A 2 -50.19 -31.97 38.90
CA ARG A 2 -48.77 -31.72 38.61
C ARG A 2 -48.72 -31.26 37.16
N CYS A 3 -48.63 -29.95 36.96
CA CYS A 3 -48.37 -29.35 35.65
C CYS A 3 -46.88 -29.52 35.35
N THR A 4 -46.56 -30.35 34.37
CA THR A 4 -45.24 -30.38 33.73
C THR A 4 -45.23 -29.34 32.62
N THR A 5 -44.50 -28.25 32.85
CA THR A 5 -44.25 -27.21 31.85
C THR A 5 -43.14 -27.68 30.92
N SER A 6 -43.48 -28.03 29.68
CA SER A 6 -42.49 -28.31 28.63
C SER A 6 -41.90 -27.00 28.12
N LEU A 7 -40.63 -26.76 28.44
CA LEU A 7 -39.85 -25.65 27.90
C LEU A 7 -39.35 -26.04 26.50
N LEU A 8 -39.97 -25.48 25.45
CA LEU A 8 -39.52 -25.65 24.07
C LEU A 8 -38.32 -24.73 23.84
N ALA A 9 -37.11 -25.29 23.83
CA ALA A 9 -35.90 -24.55 23.47
C ALA A 9 -35.82 -24.42 21.95
N LEU A 10 -36.10 -23.22 21.42
CA LEU A 10 -35.90 -22.89 20.02
C LEU A 10 -34.42 -22.57 19.80
N THR A 11 -33.63 -23.57 19.43
CA THR A 11 -32.26 -23.36 18.93
C THR A 11 -32.33 -22.70 17.56
N ALA A 12 -32.19 -21.37 17.51
CA ALA A 12 -31.94 -20.64 16.29
C ALA A 12 -30.51 -20.96 15.81
N THR A 13 -30.37 -21.88 14.87
CA THR A 13 -29.13 -22.04 14.11
C THR A 13 -29.00 -20.83 13.18
N LEU A 14 -28.32 -19.77 13.63
CA LEU A 14 -27.77 -18.79 12.71
C LEU A 14 -26.72 -19.53 11.88
N SER A 15 -27.12 -20.02 10.71
CA SER A 15 -26.20 -20.24 9.60
C SER A 15 -25.68 -18.87 9.23
N GLY A 16 -24.60 -18.44 9.90
CA GLY A 16 -23.87 -17.25 9.52
C GLY A 16 -23.47 -17.44 8.07
N VAL A 17 -24.08 -16.68 7.17
CA VAL A 17 -23.52 -16.45 5.85
C VAL A 17 -22.21 -15.73 6.14
N HIS A 18 -21.11 -16.47 6.27
CA HIS A 18 -19.79 -15.87 6.29
C HIS A 18 -19.70 -15.13 4.96
N ALA A 19 -19.71 -13.80 4.99
CA ALA A 19 -19.37 -13.02 3.82
C ALA A 19 -18.02 -13.54 3.34
N ALA A 20 -17.95 -13.97 2.08
CA ALA A 20 -16.72 -14.49 1.51
C ALA A 20 -15.61 -13.45 1.70
N ALA A 21 -14.43 -13.89 2.17
CA ALA A 21 -13.32 -12.97 2.35
C ALA A 21 -12.91 -12.36 0.99
N TYR A 22 -12.49 -11.10 0.99
CA TYR A 22 -12.00 -10.45 -0.20
C TYR A 22 -10.64 -11.04 -0.60
N GLN A 23 -10.48 -11.39 -1.87
CA GLN A 23 -9.19 -11.78 -2.42
C GLN A 23 -8.88 -11.02 -3.70
N GLY A 24 -7.69 -10.43 -3.77
CA GLY A 24 -7.34 -9.48 -4.80
C GLY A 24 -5.86 -9.29 -5.04
N PHE A 25 -5.53 -8.27 -5.80
CA PHE A 25 -4.16 -7.78 -6.02
C PHE A 25 -4.06 -6.29 -5.72
N ASN A 26 -2.84 -5.79 -5.74
CA ASN A 26 -2.47 -4.41 -5.50
C ASN A 26 -2.30 -3.67 -6.83
N TYR A 27 -2.84 -2.45 -6.94
CA TYR A 27 -2.85 -1.71 -8.19
C TYR A 27 -2.36 -0.26 -7.99
N GLY A 28 -1.27 0.09 -8.67
CA GLY A 28 -0.74 1.46 -8.74
C GLY A 28 -1.60 2.38 -9.61
N ALA A 29 -1.53 3.69 -9.35
CA ALA A 29 -2.28 4.70 -10.10
C ALA A 29 -1.60 5.14 -11.41
N THR A 30 -0.33 4.79 -11.60
CA THR A 30 0.45 5.09 -12.80
C THR A 30 0.92 3.81 -13.49
N LYS A 31 1.26 3.96 -14.77
CA LYS A 31 1.97 2.97 -15.58
C LYS A 31 3.39 2.80 -15.06
N SER A 32 4.13 1.88 -15.65
CA SER A 32 5.44 1.47 -15.10
C SER A 32 6.55 2.49 -15.32
N ASP A 33 6.30 3.55 -16.09
CA ASP A 33 7.17 4.73 -16.12
C ASP A 33 7.10 5.56 -14.82
N GLY A 34 6.10 5.31 -13.96
CA GLY A 34 5.88 6.01 -12.70
C GLY A 34 5.11 7.33 -12.85
N TYR A 35 4.86 7.82 -14.07
CA TYR A 35 4.29 9.13 -14.34
C TYR A 35 2.99 9.08 -15.14
N ALA A 36 2.90 8.23 -16.17
CA ALA A 36 1.73 8.17 -17.01
C ALA A 36 0.55 7.62 -16.20
N PRO A 37 -0.59 8.33 -16.12
CA PRO A 37 -1.74 7.85 -15.36
C PRO A 37 -2.31 6.57 -15.96
N ARG A 38 -2.68 5.60 -15.12
CA ARG A 38 -3.60 4.54 -15.55
C ARG A 38 -4.99 5.14 -15.72
N VAL A 39 -5.62 4.79 -16.83
CA VAL A 39 -7.00 5.18 -17.15
C VAL A 39 -7.95 4.01 -16.93
N GLN A 40 -9.26 4.24 -17.05
CA GLN A 40 -10.29 3.22 -16.78
C GLN A 40 -10.03 1.91 -17.54
N SER A 41 -9.71 1.98 -18.83
CA SER A 41 -9.46 0.79 -19.65
C SER A 41 -8.27 -0.03 -19.19
N ASP A 42 -7.23 0.60 -18.63
CA ASP A 42 -6.07 -0.10 -18.07
C ASP A 42 -6.52 -0.92 -16.83
N PHE A 43 -7.28 -0.30 -15.93
CA PHE A 43 -7.81 -1.00 -14.75
C PHE A 43 -8.81 -2.11 -15.10
N GLN A 44 -9.68 -1.92 -16.10
CA GLN A 44 -10.60 -2.96 -16.55
C GLN A 44 -9.84 -4.17 -17.09
N ALA A 45 -8.80 -3.97 -17.91
CA ALA A 45 -7.97 -5.06 -18.41
C ALA A 45 -7.27 -5.82 -17.28
N LEU A 46 -6.75 -5.11 -16.28
CA LEU A 46 -6.16 -5.69 -15.07
C LEU A 46 -7.17 -6.52 -14.27
N PHE A 47 -8.35 -5.97 -14.00
CA PHE A 47 -9.40 -6.67 -13.24
C PHE A 47 -9.94 -7.89 -13.97
N GLN A 48 -10.12 -7.79 -15.30
CA GLN A 48 -10.50 -8.93 -16.14
C GLN A 48 -9.43 -10.01 -16.14
N THR A 49 -8.15 -9.64 -16.19
CA THR A 49 -7.05 -10.61 -16.11
C THR A 49 -7.06 -11.33 -14.77
N ALA A 50 -7.12 -10.59 -13.65
CA ALA A 50 -7.16 -11.14 -12.29
C ALA A 50 -8.35 -12.09 -12.06
N LYS A 51 -9.53 -11.72 -12.55
CA LYS A 51 -10.75 -12.54 -12.46
C LYS A 51 -10.62 -13.85 -13.24
N ASN A 52 -9.92 -13.85 -14.36
CA ASN A 52 -9.84 -14.97 -15.29
C ASN A 52 -8.53 -15.77 -15.18
N LEU A 53 -7.73 -15.56 -14.13
CA LEU A 53 -6.48 -16.30 -13.91
C LEU A 53 -6.72 -17.82 -13.90
N VAL A 54 -6.03 -18.52 -14.80
CA VAL A 54 -6.08 -19.99 -14.90
C VAL A 54 -5.55 -20.61 -13.61
N GLY A 55 -6.22 -21.66 -13.13
CA GLY A 55 -5.86 -22.35 -11.89
C GLY A 55 -6.51 -21.78 -10.63
N THR A 56 -7.40 -20.78 -10.75
CA THR A 56 -8.16 -20.23 -9.62
C THR A 56 -9.64 -20.63 -9.70
N SER A 57 -10.28 -20.95 -8.57
CA SER A 57 -11.67 -21.45 -8.53
C SER A 57 -12.72 -20.36 -8.33
N ALA A 58 -12.37 -19.26 -7.68
CA ALA A 58 -13.26 -18.13 -7.40
C ALA A 58 -12.84 -16.82 -8.10
N GLY A 59 -11.71 -16.83 -8.84
CA GLY A 59 -11.09 -15.63 -9.38
C GLY A 59 -10.60 -14.65 -8.30
N PHE A 60 -9.82 -13.65 -8.71
CA PHE A 60 -9.43 -12.52 -7.86
C PHE A 60 -10.26 -11.30 -8.25
N THR A 61 -11.26 -10.97 -7.44
CA THR A 61 -12.27 -9.94 -7.75
C THR A 61 -12.23 -8.75 -6.78
N SER A 62 -11.11 -8.56 -6.09
CA SER A 62 -10.86 -7.39 -5.25
C SER A 62 -9.60 -6.64 -5.69
N ALA A 63 -9.58 -5.34 -5.47
CA ALA A 63 -8.46 -4.47 -5.79
C ALA A 63 -8.11 -3.60 -4.59
N ARG A 64 -6.84 -3.64 -4.18
CA ARG A 64 -6.27 -2.68 -3.24
C ARG A 64 -5.65 -1.54 -4.03
N LEU A 65 -6.12 -0.32 -3.75
CA LEU A 65 -5.60 0.91 -4.34
C LEU A 65 -4.72 1.62 -3.31
N TYR A 66 -3.70 2.33 -3.76
CA TYR A 66 -2.82 3.13 -2.89
C TYR A 66 -3.29 4.59 -2.71
N THR A 67 -4.15 5.06 -3.61
CA THR A 67 -4.66 6.43 -3.65
C THR A 67 -6.09 6.43 -4.19
N THR A 68 -6.88 7.42 -3.77
CA THR A 68 -8.18 7.73 -4.33
C THR A 68 -8.12 8.79 -5.43
N ILE A 69 -6.94 9.37 -5.67
CA ILE A 69 -6.72 10.43 -6.67
C ILE A 69 -6.39 9.81 -8.03
N GLN A 70 -6.96 10.37 -9.09
CA GLN A 70 -6.52 10.14 -10.45
C GLN A 70 -5.14 10.75 -10.66
N ALA A 71 -4.13 9.93 -10.96
CA ALA A 71 -2.80 10.41 -11.27
C ALA A 71 -2.84 11.49 -12.37
N GLY A 72 -2.01 12.53 -12.21
CA GLY A 72 -2.01 13.72 -13.08
C GLY A 72 -3.07 14.77 -12.74
N THR A 73 -3.88 14.57 -11.70
CA THR A 73 -4.88 15.56 -11.23
C THR A 73 -4.59 15.97 -9.78
N ALA A 74 -5.19 17.07 -9.34
CA ALA A 74 -5.06 17.52 -7.95
C ALA A 74 -5.85 16.62 -6.99
N SER A 75 -7.11 16.29 -7.32
CA SER A 75 -8.01 15.56 -6.43
C SER A 75 -9.21 14.95 -7.16
N ASP A 76 -9.08 14.65 -8.46
CA ASP A 76 -10.18 14.01 -9.17
C ASP A 76 -10.24 12.53 -8.75
N PRO A 77 -11.44 11.90 -8.68
CA PRO A 77 -11.55 10.48 -8.36
C PRO A 77 -10.78 9.60 -9.34
N THR A 78 -10.02 8.63 -8.81
CA THR A 78 -9.29 7.65 -9.63
C THR A 78 -10.19 6.88 -10.60
N SER A 79 -9.68 6.67 -11.82
CA SER A 79 -10.36 5.88 -12.86
C SER A 79 -10.50 4.39 -12.50
N ALA A 80 -9.86 3.93 -11.43
CA ALA A 80 -10.09 2.59 -10.89
C ALA A 80 -11.54 2.41 -10.40
N ILE A 81 -12.21 3.48 -9.95
CA ILE A 81 -13.60 3.42 -9.46
C ILE A 81 -14.60 3.07 -10.57
N PRO A 82 -14.67 3.80 -11.69
CA PRO A 82 -15.56 3.41 -12.79
C PRO A 82 -15.17 2.05 -13.40
N ALA A 83 -13.89 1.66 -13.39
CA ALA A 83 -13.47 0.31 -13.79
C ALA A 83 -14.03 -0.76 -12.84
N ALA A 84 -13.98 -0.54 -11.53
CA ALA A 84 -14.52 -1.46 -10.52
C ALA A 84 -16.05 -1.60 -10.60
N ILE A 85 -16.74 -0.51 -10.95
CA ILE A 85 -18.18 -0.54 -11.23
C ILE A 85 -18.47 -1.41 -12.45
N ALA A 86 -17.72 -1.22 -13.54
CA ALA A 86 -17.92 -1.95 -14.78
C ALA A 86 -17.58 -3.45 -14.66
N GLU A 87 -16.54 -3.78 -13.92
CA GLU A 87 -16.05 -5.16 -13.78
C GLU A 87 -16.57 -5.87 -12.52
N ASP A 88 -17.42 -5.23 -11.73
CA ASP A 88 -17.90 -5.80 -10.45
C ASP A 88 -16.75 -6.23 -9.52
N THR A 89 -15.74 -5.36 -9.38
CA THR A 89 -14.57 -5.56 -8.54
C THR A 89 -14.75 -4.80 -7.22
N SER A 90 -14.50 -5.45 -6.08
CA SER A 90 -14.51 -4.75 -4.79
C SER A 90 -13.22 -3.94 -4.59
N LEU A 91 -13.30 -2.84 -3.83
CA LEU A 91 -12.17 -1.94 -3.60
C LEU A 91 -11.80 -1.85 -2.12
N LEU A 92 -10.53 -2.14 -1.80
CA LEU A 92 -9.88 -1.60 -0.62
C LEU A 92 -9.26 -0.25 -1.00
N LEU A 93 -9.84 0.83 -0.49
CA LEU A 93 -9.46 2.20 -0.85
C LEU A 93 -8.29 2.68 0.00
N GLY A 94 -7.13 2.93 -0.62
CA GLY A 94 -6.04 3.65 0.01
C GLY A 94 -6.18 5.16 -0.13
N LEU A 95 -6.04 5.88 0.97
CA LEU A 95 -5.79 7.32 0.98
C LEU A 95 -4.33 7.51 1.39
N TRP A 96 -3.48 8.00 0.49
CA TRP A 96 -2.07 8.23 0.79
C TRP A 96 -1.91 9.25 1.92
N ALA A 97 -1.27 8.85 3.01
CA ALA A 97 -1.18 9.65 4.23
C ALA A 97 0.12 10.44 4.36
N SER A 98 1.15 10.09 3.59
CA SER A 98 2.46 10.75 3.70
C SER A 98 2.48 12.12 3.04
N GLY A 99 3.32 13.02 3.56
CA GLY A 99 3.50 14.35 3.01
C GLY A 99 2.23 15.21 3.12
N ASP A 100 1.88 15.90 2.04
CA ASP A 100 0.75 16.84 1.99
C ASP A 100 -0.46 16.32 1.20
N ALA A 101 -0.45 15.05 0.81
CA ALA A 101 -1.45 14.48 -0.11
C ALA A 101 -2.82 14.29 0.54
N PHE A 102 -2.87 14.01 1.84
CA PHE A 102 -4.07 13.52 2.51
C PHE A 102 -5.32 14.42 2.38
N PRO A 103 -5.26 15.77 2.47
CA PRO A 103 -6.43 16.61 2.22
C PRO A 103 -7.00 16.47 0.80
N ARG A 104 -6.14 16.20 -0.19
CA ARG A 104 -6.54 15.96 -1.59
C ARG A 104 -7.17 14.58 -1.74
N GLU A 105 -6.65 13.57 -1.05
CA GLU A 105 -7.25 12.23 -0.97
C GLU A 105 -8.67 12.29 -0.41
N LEU A 106 -8.86 13.03 0.70
CA LEU A 106 -10.19 13.20 1.30
C LEU A 106 -11.17 13.93 0.37
N THR A 107 -10.67 14.87 -0.43
CA THR A 107 -11.45 15.58 -1.44
C THR A 107 -11.87 14.63 -2.57
N ALA A 108 -10.95 13.82 -3.09
CA ALA A 108 -11.22 12.82 -4.11
C ALA A 108 -12.23 11.77 -3.64
N LEU A 109 -12.10 11.28 -2.41
CA LEU A 109 -13.06 10.34 -1.80
C LEU A 109 -14.48 10.93 -1.76
N LYS A 110 -14.64 12.17 -1.28
CA LYS A 110 -15.95 12.85 -1.24
C LYS A 110 -16.53 13.05 -2.63
N ALA A 111 -15.70 13.46 -3.59
CA ALA A 111 -16.10 13.61 -4.98
C ALA A 111 -16.56 12.27 -5.59
N ALA A 112 -15.84 11.18 -5.31
CA ALA A 112 -16.22 9.84 -5.76
C ALA A 112 -17.57 9.38 -5.20
N VAL A 113 -17.81 9.59 -3.90
CA VAL A 113 -19.10 9.29 -3.26
C VAL A 113 -20.23 10.08 -3.92
N ALA A 114 -20.02 11.38 -4.15
CA ALA A 114 -21.02 12.24 -4.79
C ALA A 114 -21.28 11.85 -6.26
N GLN A 115 -20.24 11.51 -7.00
CA GLN A 115 -20.31 11.22 -8.44
C GLN A 115 -20.93 9.84 -8.73
N TYR A 116 -20.53 8.82 -7.98
CA TYR A 116 -20.87 7.43 -8.31
C TYR A 116 -21.87 6.79 -7.35
N GLY A 117 -22.16 7.43 -6.21
CA GLY A 117 -23.16 6.98 -5.24
C GLY A 117 -23.03 5.50 -4.86
N THR A 118 -24.17 4.82 -4.73
CA THR A 118 -24.20 3.42 -4.28
C THR A 118 -23.56 2.43 -5.26
N ALA A 119 -23.44 2.77 -6.54
CA ALA A 119 -22.70 1.92 -7.50
C ALA A 119 -21.23 1.78 -7.09
N PHE A 120 -20.63 2.86 -6.58
CA PHE A 120 -19.29 2.81 -6.01
C PHE A 120 -19.32 2.28 -4.56
N THR A 121 -20.12 2.86 -3.67
CA THR A 121 -19.96 2.61 -2.23
C THR A 121 -20.33 1.18 -1.83
N SER A 122 -21.20 0.49 -2.58
CA SER A 122 -21.51 -0.93 -2.35
C SER A 122 -20.35 -1.89 -2.68
N ARG A 123 -19.31 -1.40 -3.36
CA ARG A 123 -18.12 -2.17 -3.73
C ARG A 123 -16.95 -1.95 -2.78
N VAL A 124 -17.06 -1.04 -1.82
CA VAL A 124 -15.96 -0.74 -0.90
C VAL A 124 -15.86 -1.81 0.18
N ALA A 125 -14.77 -2.58 0.16
CA ALA A 125 -14.41 -3.56 1.18
C ALA A 125 -13.99 -2.88 2.49
N GLY A 126 -13.27 -1.76 2.39
CA GLY A 126 -12.78 -0.97 3.50
C GLY A 126 -11.96 0.23 3.02
N ILE A 127 -11.54 1.07 3.96
CA ILE A 127 -10.74 2.26 3.69
C ILE A 127 -9.45 2.19 4.51
N SER A 128 -8.29 2.19 3.85
CA SER A 128 -6.98 2.27 4.50
C SER A 128 -6.44 3.69 4.48
N ILE A 129 -6.07 4.20 5.65
CA ILE A 129 -5.48 5.53 5.84
C ILE A 129 -3.97 5.37 5.83
N GLY A 130 -3.33 5.50 4.67
CA GLY A 130 -1.90 5.28 4.53
C GLY A 130 -1.49 3.81 4.31
N SER A 131 -0.22 3.64 4.03
CA SER A 131 0.47 2.37 3.77
C SER A 131 1.92 2.53 4.15
N GLU A 132 2.44 1.79 5.13
CA GLU A 132 3.82 1.85 5.62
C GLU A 132 4.27 3.24 6.12
N ASP A 133 3.34 4.07 6.58
CA ASP A 133 3.67 5.41 7.09
C ASP A 133 4.45 5.37 8.40
N LEU A 134 4.18 4.39 9.25
CA LEU A 134 4.91 4.15 10.49
C LEU A 134 6.29 3.58 10.17
N TYR A 135 6.37 2.59 9.28
CA TYR A 135 7.64 2.06 8.81
C TYR A 135 8.54 3.16 8.24
N ARG A 136 8.04 3.98 7.30
CA ARG A 136 8.82 5.08 6.70
C ARG A 136 9.28 6.12 7.73
N SER A 137 8.53 6.30 8.81
CA SER A 137 8.89 7.18 9.92
C SER A 137 9.81 6.52 10.97
N SER A 138 9.97 5.20 10.92
CA SER A 138 10.82 4.45 11.84
C SER A 138 12.31 4.64 11.54
N PRO A 139 13.22 4.43 12.51
CA PRO A 139 14.66 4.42 12.25
C PRO A 139 15.06 3.46 11.12
N THR A 140 14.39 2.31 11.02
CA THR A 140 14.64 1.32 9.96
C THR A 140 14.22 1.89 8.61
N GLY A 141 13.01 2.42 8.46
CA GLY A 141 12.55 2.99 7.19
C GLY A 141 13.39 4.18 6.74
N ILE A 142 13.79 5.05 7.66
CA ILE A 142 14.70 6.17 7.37
C ILE A 142 16.06 5.67 6.87
N ALA A 143 16.67 4.69 7.56
CA ALA A 143 17.94 4.09 7.14
C ALA A 143 17.84 3.39 5.77
N SER A 144 16.65 2.95 5.40
CA SER A 144 16.34 2.25 4.15
C SER A 144 16.04 3.17 2.97
N GLY A 145 15.95 4.49 3.20
CA GLY A 145 15.46 5.42 2.20
C GLY A 145 13.97 5.21 1.88
N GLY A 146 13.18 4.84 2.90
CA GLY A 146 11.75 4.51 2.79
C GLY A 146 10.88 5.58 2.16
N GLY A 147 11.33 6.84 2.15
CA GLY A 147 10.55 8.00 1.76
C GLY A 147 9.87 8.65 2.95
N ILE A 148 8.92 9.54 2.67
CA ILE A 148 8.21 10.30 3.70
C ILE A 148 7.15 9.38 4.34
N GLY A 149 7.11 9.32 5.67
CA GLY A 149 6.04 8.66 6.43
C GLY A 149 5.13 9.67 7.14
N ALA A 150 4.26 9.16 8.01
CA ALA A 150 3.43 9.96 8.90
C ALA A 150 3.53 9.45 10.35
N THR A 151 3.43 10.36 11.33
CA THR A 151 3.50 9.99 12.75
C THR A 151 2.23 9.28 13.21
N PRO A 152 2.28 8.50 14.32
CA PRO A 152 1.10 7.90 14.92
C PRO A 152 -0.05 8.90 15.17
N GLU A 153 0.25 10.08 15.70
CA GLU A 153 -0.75 11.12 15.98
C GLU A 153 -1.40 11.66 14.70
N THR A 154 -0.60 11.80 13.64
CA THR A 154 -1.07 12.25 12.32
C THR A 154 -2.05 11.22 11.74
N LEU A 155 -1.70 9.93 11.78
CA LEU A 155 -2.56 8.85 11.29
C LEU A 155 -3.87 8.74 12.10
N VAL A 156 -3.81 8.85 13.43
CA VAL A 156 -5.02 8.88 14.28
C VAL A 156 -5.93 10.05 13.91
N SER A 157 -5.35 11.24 13.68
CA SER A 157 -6.10 12.41 13.22
C SER A 157 -6.77 12.16 11.85
N TYR A 158 -6.03 11.60 10.90
CA TYR A 158 -6.53 11.28 9.56
C TYR A 158 -7.65 10.23 9.58
N ILE A 159 -7.53 9.18 10.40
CA ILE A 159 -8.60 8.21 10.64
C ILE A 159 -9.86 8.92 11.15
N GLY A 160 -9.72 9.83 12.12
CA GLY A 160 -10.84 10.64 12.63
C GLY A 160 -11.48 11.53 11.55
N GLN A 161 -10.67 12.17 10.71
CA GLN A 161 -11.14 13.03 9.62
C GLN A 161 -11.92 12.24 8.56
N VAL A 162 -11.44 11.06 8.15
CA VAL A 162 -12.19 10.19 7.21
C VAL A 162 -13.50 9.75 7.84
N ARG A 163 -13.49 9.30 9.09
CA ARG A 163 -14.69 8.85 9.80
C ARG A 163 -15.75 9.96 9.86
N ALA A 164 -15.34 11.20 10.15
CA ALA A 164 -16.22 12.36 10.12
C ALA A 164 -16.72 12.70 8.70
N ALA A 165 -15.86 12.58 7.69
CA ALA A 165 -16.20 12.89 6.30
C ALA A 165 -17.20 11.92 5.67
N ILE A 166 -17.16 10.64 6.05
CA ILE A 166 -18.06 9.61 5.52
C ILE A 166 -19.33 9.44 6.36
N ALA A 167 -19.40 10.04 7.55
CA ALA A 167 -20.57 10.00 8.41
C ALA A 167 -21.81 10.54 7.68
N GLY A 168 -22.91 9.79 7.73
CA GLY A 168 -24.16 10.15 7.03
C GLY A 168 -24.14 9.96 5.51
N THR A 169 -23.03 9.46 4.95
CA THR A 169 -22.94 9.06 3.54
C THR A 169 -23.18 7.55 3.38
N PRO A 170 -23.36 7.02 2.16
CA PRO A 170 -23.40 5.58 1.92
C PRO A 170 -22.12 4.81 2.33
N LEU A 171 -20.99 5.49 2.60
CA LEU A 171 -19.79 4.90 3.21
C LEU A 171 -19.78 4.94 4.73
N GLY A 172 -20.80 5.45 5.40
CA GLY A 172 -20.80 5.66 6.86
C GLY A 172 -20.55 4.40 7.70
N ALA A 173 -20.75 3.20 7.12
CA ALA A 173 -20.47 1.91 7.75
C ALA A 173 -19.20 1.21 7.23
N ALA A 174 -18.45 1.84 6.31
CA ALA A 174 -17.23 1.26 5.77
C ALA A 174 -16.16 1.17 6.88
N PRO A 175 -15.52 0.01 7.09
CA PRO A 175 -14.54 -0.14 8.15
C PRO A 175 -13.22 0.53 7.77
N ILE A 176 -12.64 1.29 8.69
CA ILE A 176 -11.42 2.08 8.46
C ILE A 176 -10.22 1.40 9.14
N GLY A 177 -9.12 1.25 8.43
CA GLY A 177 -7.88 0.70 8.96
C GLY A 177 -6.66 1.48 8.52
N HIS A 178 -5.50 0.98 8.91
CA HIS A 178 -4.19 1.42 8.43
C HIS A 178 -3.42 0.18 7.99
N VAL A 179 -2.53 0.36 7.02
CA VAL A 179 -1.69 -0.70 6.46
C VAL A 179 -0.25 -0.39 6.81
N ASP A 180 0.45 -1.34 7.41
CA ASP A 180 1.88 -1.18 7.70
C ASP A 180 2.58 -2.53 7.79
N THR A 181 3.91 -2.48 7.88
CA THR A 181 4.75 -3.66 8.05
C THR A 181 4.45 -4.35 9.39
N TRP A 182 4.59 -5.68 9.43
CA TRP A 182 4.29 -6.44 10.65
C TRP A 182 5.10 -5.98 11.87
N ASN A 183 6.35 -5.55 11.68
CA ASN A 183 7.23 -5.08 12.74
C ASN A 183 6.77 -3.75 13.34
N ASP A 184 6.18 -2.85 12.55
CA ASP A 184 5.64 -1.59 13.05
C ASP A 184 4.38 -1.78 13.89
N TRP A 185 3.61 -2.84 13.66
CA TRP A 185 2.52 -3.22 14.56
C TRP A 185 2.99 -3.77 15.91
N VAL A 186 4.17 -4.39 15.96
CA VAL A 186 4.78 -4.89 17.21
C VAL A 186 5.43 -3.76 18.02
N ASN A 187 5.73 -2.62 17.38
CA ASN A 187 6.23 -1.44 18.08
C ASN A 187 5.13 -0.76 18.91
N GLY A 188 5.24 -0.86 20.23
CA GLY A 188 4.27 -0.30 21.17
C GLY A 188 4.03 1.22 21.05
N SER A 189 4.97 2.00 20.47
CA SER A 189 4.74 3.43 20.21
C SER A 189 3.61 3.68 19.20
N ASN A 190 3.28 2.68 18.37
CA ASN A 190 2.28 2.79 17.32
C ASN A 190 0.89 2.32 17.77
N LYS A 191 0.74 1.88 19.03
CA LYS A 191 -0.51 1.31 19.56
C LYS A 191 -1.72 2.23 19.37
N ALA A 192 -1.54 3.55 19.47
CA ALA A 192 -2.63 4.51 19.28
C ALA A 192 -3.27 4.43 17.89
N VAL A 193 -2.48 4.14 16.84
CA VAL A 193 -2.99 3.93 15.48
C VAL A 193 -3.82 2.65 15.43
N ALA A 194 -3.30 1.55 15.99
CA ALA A 194 -4.03 0.29 16.05
C ALA A 194 -5.38 0.48 16.77
N ASP A 195 -5.38 1.17 17.92
CA ASP A 195 -6.59 1.45 18.70
C ASP A 195 -7.65 2.23 17.91
N ALA A 196 -7.23 3.20 17.09
CA ALA A 196 -8.12 4.02 16.25
C ALA A 196 -8.72 3.27 15.04
N CYS A 197 -8.09 2.17 14.61
CA CYS A 197 -8.51 1.37 13.45
C CYS A 197 -9.63 0.36 13.79
N ASP A 198 -10.50 0.07 12.83
CA ASP A 198 -11.51 -1.00 12.91
C ASP A 198 -10.91 -2.37 12.52
N TRP A 199 -9.85 -2.37 11.69
CA TRP A 199 -9.07 -3.53 11.25
C TRP A 199 -7.61 -3.13 11.02
N ILE A 200 -6.70 -4.12 10.99
CA ILE A 200 -5.25 -3.92 10.86
C ILE A 200 -4.78 -4.56 9.56
N GLY A 201 -4.17 -3.76 8.68
CA GLY A 201 -3.55 -4.22 7.45
C GLY A 201 -2.09 -4.60 7.67
N VAL A 202 -1.74 -5.83 7.33
CA VAL A 202 -0.40 -6.37 7.52
C VAL A 202 0.26 -6.55 6.16
N ASP A 203 1.39 -5.87 6.01
CA ASP A 203 2.33 -6.10 4.91
C ASP A 203 3.49 -6.94 5.48
N ALA A 204 3.68 -8.14 4.91
CA ALA A 204 4.68 -9.08 5.40
C ALA A 204 5.36 -9.83 4.25
N TYR A 205 6.68 -9.63 4.14
CA TYR A 205 7.50 -10.18 3.07
C TYR A 205 8.71 -10.92 3.66
N PRO A 206 8.58 -12.22 3.99
CA PRO A 206 9.69 -13.05 4.45
C PRO A 206 10.92 -12.99 3.53
N TYR A 207 10.70 -12.80 2.23
CA TYR A 207 11.76 -12.58 1.24
C TYR A 207 12.77 -11.50 1.64
N PHE A 208 12.31 -10.40 2.23
CA PHE A 208 13.18 -9.30 2.63
C PHE A 208 13.83 -9.50 3.99
N GLU A 209 13.43 -10.50 4.79
CA GLU A 209 13.94 -10.71 6.16
C GLU A 209 15.36 -11.32 6.21
N SER A 210 16.32 -10.73 5.49
CA SER A 210 17.67 -11.26 5.23
C SER A 210 18.57 -11.42 6.45
N THR A 211 18.17 -10.87 7.61
CA THR A 211 18.86 -11.07 8.90
C THR A 211 18.45 -12.39 9.57
N LYS A 212 17.48 -13.11 9.01
CA LYS A 212 17.02 -14.44 9.44
C LYS A 212 17.38 -15.48 8.38
N ALA A 213 17.19 -16.76 8.70
CA ALA A 213 17.17 -17.82 7.70
C ALA A 213 15.89 -17.69 6.86
N ASN A 214 15.95 -16.90 5.80
CA ASN A 214 14.79 -16.50 5.00
C ASN A 214 14.68 -17.24 3.66
N GLY A 215 15.32 -18.40 3.52
CA GLY A 215 15.09 -19.30 2.38
C GLY A 215 13.62 -19.72 2.27
N ILE A 216 13.19 -20.14 1.07
CA ILE A 216 11.78 -20.48 0.78
C ILE A 216 11.22 -21.54 1.75
N GLU A 217 12.06 -22.47 2.20
CA GLU A 217 11.70 -23.49 3.18
C GLU A 217 11.24 -22.92 4.53
N ASN A 218 11.64 -21.68 4.85
CA ASN A 218 11.26 -20.95 6.05
C ASN A 218 10.20 -19.85 5.79
N GLY A 219 9.89 -19.54 4.54
CA GLY A 219 9.02 -18.42 4.16
C GLY A 219 7.65 -18.45 4.84
N ALA A 220 6.97 -19.61 4.82
CA ALA A 220 5.67 -19.76 5.45
C ALA A 220 5.73 -19.65 6.99
N ALA A 221 6.79 -20.19 7.61
CA ALA A 221 6.98 -20.11 9.06
C ALA A 221 7.22 -18.66 9.52
N LEU A 222 8.06 -17.92 8.78
CA LEU A 222 8.31 -16.50 9.04
C LEU A 222 7.03 -15.66 8.88
N PHE A 223 6.27 -15.89 7.81
CA PHE A 223 4.99 -15.21 7.60
C PHE A 223 3.99 -15.48 8.74
N ASN A 224 3.86 -16.74 9.16
CA ASN A 224 2.98 -17.11 10.27
C ASN A 224 3.41 -16.47 11.59
N ALA A 225 4.73 -16.40 11.84
CA ALA A 225 5.28 -15.75 13.02
C ALA A 225 5.00 -14.23 13.01
N ALA A 226 5.13 -13.57 11.85
CA ALA A 226 4.78 -12.17 11.67
C ALA A 226 3.30 -11.91 12.01
N LEU A 227 2.37 -12.69 11.43
CA LEU A 227 0.94 -12.56 11.73
C LEU A 227 0.61 -12.80 13.21
N ALA A 228 1.23 -13.81 13.83
CA ALA A 228 1.03 -14.11 15.25
C ALA A 228 1.54 -12.97 16.15
N ALA A 229 2.70 -12.39 15.83
CA ALA A 229 3.26 -11.26 16.55
C ALA A 229 2.37 -10.02 16.42
N THR A 230 1.88 -9.72 15.20
CA THR A 230 0.93 -8.63 14.99
C THR A 230 -0.36 -8.86 15.78
N ALA A 231 -0.96 -10.05 15.72
CA ALA A 231 -2.16 -10.38 16.48
C ALA A 231 -1.97 -10.18 18.00
N ALA A 232 -0.82 -10.59 18.53
CA ALA A 232 -0.49 -10.39 19.93
C ALA A 232 -0.37 -8.89 20.31
N ALA A 233 0.12 -8.05 19.40
CA ALA A 233 0.30 -6.62 19.65
C ALA A 233 -1.01 -5.82 19.53
N VAL A 234 -1.91 -6.19 18.61
CA VAL A 234 -3.13 -5.41 18.31
C VAL A 234 -4.42 -5.99 18.91
N GLY A 235 -4.33 -7.17 19.56
CA GLY A 235 -5.44 -7.81 20.24
C GLY A 235 -6.47 -8.42 19.28
N ASN A 236 -7.75 -8.26 19.58
CA ASN A 236 -8.84 -8.92 18.85
C ASN A 236 -9.25 -8.21 17.53
N LYS A 237 -8.46 -7.25 17.05
CA LYS A 237 -8.76 -6.54 15.81
C LYS A 237 -8.61 -7.49 14.62
N PRO A 238 -9.53 -7.49 13.65
CA PRO A 238 -9.38 -8.27 12.42
C PRO A 238 -8.07 -7.91 11.72
N LEU A 239 -7.29 -8.94 11.34
CA LEU A 239 -6.10 -8.79 10.51
C LEU A 239 -6.45 -9.04 9.05
N TRP A 240 -6.09 -8.11 8.18
CA TRP A 240 -6.18 -8.25 6.73
C TRP A 240 -4.76 -8.31 6.18
N ILE A 241 -4.52 -9.20 5.22
CA ILE A 241 -3.22 -9.32 4.56
C ILE A 241 -3.28 -8.39 3.36
N THR A 242 -2.67 -7.24 3.48
CA THR A 242 -2.77 -6.17 2.48
C THR A 242 -1.64 -6.23 1.47
N GLU A 243 -0.52 -6.84 1.86
CA GLU A 243 0.56 -7.22 0.97
C GLU A 243 1.32 -8.45 1.47
N THR A 244 1.51 -9.39 0.57
CA THR A 244 2.55 -10.41 0.68
C THR A 244 2.79 -11.00 -0.70
N GLY A 245 3.98 -11.56 -0.91
CA GLY A 245 4.34 -12.21 -2.15
C GLY A 245 5.77 -12.74 -2.09
N TRP A 246 6.17 -13.42 -3.15
CA TRP A 246 7.53 -13.88 -3.34
C TRP A 246 7.95 -13.63 -4.79
N PRO A 247 9.15 -13.10 -5.05
CA PRO A 247 9.55 -12.75 -6.40
C PRO A 247 9.61 -13.95 -7.35
N THR A 248 9.10 -13.77 -8.56
CA THR A 248 9.21 -14.73 -9.66
C THR A 248 10.57 -14.66 -10.36
N SER A 249 11.31 -13.58 -10.17
CA SER A 249 12.71 -13.42 -10.60
C SER A 249 13.42 -12.30 -9.84
N GLY A 250 14.75 -12.25 -9.91
CA GLY A 250 15.54 -11.13 -9.39
C GLY A 250 16.74 -11.53 -8.53
N LYS A 251 17.35 -10.53 -7.89
CA LYS A 251 18.50 -10.67 -7.00
C LYS A 251 18.10 -11.31 -5.69
N LEU A 252 18.88 -12.30 -5.26
CA LEU A 252 18.85 -12.89 -3.92
C LEU A 252 18.76 -11.83 -2.80
N SER A 253 17.93 -12.09 -1.79
CA SER A 253 17.88 -11.33 -0.53
C SER A 253 18.19 -12.27 0.64
N GLY A 254 19.39 -12.18 1.22
CA GLY A 254 19.84 -13.16 2.23
C GLY A 254 19.95 -14.56 1.63
N GLN A 255 19.08 -15.47 2.06
CA GLN A 255 18.92 -16.84 1.53
C GLN A 255 17.71 -16.96 0.59
N ALA A 256 16.87 -15.93 0.46
CA ALA A 256 15.66 -15.94 -0.35
C ALA A 256 15.96 -15.73 -1.85
N VAL A 257 15.68 -16.74 -2.68
CA VAL A 257 15.89 -16.70 -4.13
C VAL A 257 14.61 -16.23 -4.83
N GLY A 258 14.71 -15.24 -5.71
CA GLY A 258 13.59 -14.88 -6.59
C GLY A 258 13.49 -15.83 -7.77
N SER A 259 12.47 -16.69 -7.81
CA SER A 259 12.22 -17.65 -8.89
C SER A 259 10.74 -18.03 -8.97
N THR A 260 10.29 -18.50 -10.15
CA THR A 260 8.91 -18.99 -10.32
C THR A 260 8.61 -20.20 -9.43
N ASP A 261 9.60 -21.05 -9.14
CA ASP A 261 9.44 -22.24 -8.30
C ASP A 261 9.27 -21.86 -6.83
N ASP A 262 10.04 -20.91 -6.33
CA ASP A 262 9.91 -20.40 -4.96
C ASP A 262 8.62 -19.59 -4.81
N ALA A 263 8.27 -18.77 -5.82
CA ALA A 263 7.01 -18.04 -5.85
C ALA A 263 5.79 -18.97 -5.81
N LYS A 264 5.83 -20.07 -6.57
CA LYS A 264 4.80 -21.12 -6.51
C LYS A 264 4.73 -21.76 -5.13
N THR A 265 5.87 -22.10 -4.55
CA THR A 265 5.94 -22.70 -3.21
C THR A 265 5.33 -21.77 -2.16
N TYR A 266 5.69 -20.48 -2.21
CA TYR A 266 5.15 -19.47 -1.30
C TYR A 266 3.64 -19.25 -1.50
N TRP A 267 3.17 -19.18 -2.75
CA TRP A 267 1.74 -19.12 -3.07
C TRP A 267 0.96 -20.30 -2.45
N GLN A 268 1.47 -21.52 -2.62
CA GLN A 268 0.83 -22.73 -2.10
C GLN A 268 0.84 -22.79 -0.56
N GLN A 269 1.92 -22.37 0.09
CA GLN A 269 2.04 -22.47 1.55
C GLN A 269 1.45 -21.27 2.30
N VAL A 270 1.39 -20.09 1.69
CA VAL A 270 0.94 -18.85 2.33
C VAL A 270 -0.36 -18.34 1.76
N GLY A 271 -0.48 -18.22 0.44
CA GLY A 271 -1.68 -17.71 -0.23
C GLY A 271 -2.87 -18.68 -0.14
N CYS A 272 -2.69 -19.90 -0.65
CA CYS A 272 -3.77 -20.90 -0.75
C CYS A 272 -4.52 -21.19 0.56
N PRO A 273 -3.88 -21.31 1.74
CA PRO A 273 -4.62 -21.51 2.99
C PRO A 273 -5.53 -20.35 3.41
N ARG A 274 -5.40 -19.17 2.78
CA ARG A 274 -5.99 -17.90 3.21
C ARG A 274 -6.96 -17.29 2.21
N PHE A 275 -6.80 -17.57 0.93
CA PHE A 275 -7.75 -17.20 -0.11
C PHE A 275 -9.16 -17.69 0.24
N GLY A 276 -10.13 -16.76 0.22
CA GLY A 276 -11.52 -16.99 0.65
C GLY A 276 -11.75 -17.11 2.16
N VAL A 277 -10.70 -17.08 3.00
CA VAL A 277 -10.77 -17.23 4.46
C VAL A 277 -10.44 -15.93 5.19
N VAL A 278 -9.39 -15.23 4.74
CA VAL A 278 -8.92 -13.95 5.29
C VAL A 278 -8.84 -12.95 4.14
N ASN A 279 -9.24 -11.70 4.39
CA ASN A 279 -9.11 -10.64 3.39
C ASN A 279 -7.63 -10.52 2.99
N THR A 280 -7.33 -10.79 1.71
CA THR A 280 -5.97 -10.96 1.19
C THR A 280 -5.79 -10.23 -0.13
N TRP A 281 -4.81 -9.35 -0.23
CA TRP A 281 -4.35 -8.76 -1.49
C TRP A 281 -2.91 -9.19 -1.72
N TRP A 282 -2.71 -9.98 -2.77
CA TRP A 282 -1.41 -10.53 -3.13
C TRP A 282 -0.61 -9.50 -3.92
N TYR A 283 0.68 -9.36 -3.59
CA TYR A 283 1.59 -8.47 -4.29
C TYR A 283 2.46 -9.29 -5.27
N THR A 284 2.30 -9.13 -6.58
CA THR A 284 1.28 -8.35 -7.30
C THR A 284 0.83 -9.10 -8.58
N LEU A 285 -0.19 -8.60 -9.27
CA LEU A 285 -0.63 -9.18 -10.55
C LEU A 285 0.42 -8.98 -11.64
N GLU A 286 0.89 -7.75 -11.80
CA GLU A 286 1.83 -7.26 -12.81
C GLU A 286 2.80 -6.28 -12.13
N ASP A 287 4.11 -6.40 -12.37
CA ASP A 287 5.06 -5.36 -11.94
C ASP A 287 5.26 -4.28 -13.00
N THR A 288 5.13 -4.65 -14.28
CA THR A 288 5.44 -3.78 -15.40
C THR A 288 4.46 -3.92 -16.56
N ASP A 289 3.93 -2.80 -17.07
CA ASP A 289 3.10 -2.75 -18.28
C ASP A 289 3.93 -2.49 -19.57
N ASN A 290 5.25 -2.45 -19.42
CA ASN A 290 6.22 -2.28 -20.50
C ASN A 290 7.31 -3.39 -20.44
N ASN A 291 8.33 -3.29 -21.30
CA ASN A 291 9.40 -4.30 -21.40
C ASN A 291 10.46 -4.24 -20.28
N ALA A 292 10.26 -3.44 -19.23
CA ALA A 292 11.15 -3.41 -18.08
C ALA A 292 11.12 -4.75 -17.33
N SER A 293 12.22 -5.07 -16.67
CA SER A 293 12.32 -6.23 -15.77
C SER A 293 12.68 -5.74 -14.39
N PRO A 294 11.67 -5.49 -13.52
CA PRO A 294 11.88 -5.14 -12.13
C PRO A 294 12.78 -6.16 -11.43
N ASN A 295 13.55 -5.70 -10.45
CA ASN A 295 14.50 -6.55 -9.76
C ASN A 295 14.53 -6.23 -8.26
N PRO A 296 13.89 -7.07 -7.42
CA PRO A 296 13.12 -8.27 -7.77
C PRO A 296 11.79 -7.97 -8.50
N SER A 297 11.22 -8.99 -9.16
CA SER A 297 9.92 -8.95 -9.84
C SER A 297 8.94 -9.90 -9.15
N PHE A 298 7.76 -9.41 -8.76
CA PHE A 298 6.71 -10.14 -8.02
C PHE A 298 5.49 -10.51 -8.87
N GLY A 299 5.33 -9.89 -10.03
CA GLY A 299 4.20 -10.08 -10.95
C GLY A 299 4.06 -11.54 -11.36
N ILE A 300 2.82 -12.04 -11.31
CA ILE A 300 2.49 -13.44 -11.61
C ILE A 300 1.87 -13.62 -13.00
N ALA A 301 1.31 -12.55 -13.58
CA ALA A 301 0.73 -12.55 -14.92
C ALA A 301 1.75 -11.96 -15.91
N PRO A 302 2.16 -12.71 -16.95
CA PRO A 302 3.15 -12.24 -17.92
C PRO A 302 2.52 -11.51 -19.10
N GLY A 303 3.35 -10.72 -19.80
CA GLY A 303 3.05 -10.17 -21.13
C GLY A 303 2.45 -8.76 -21.12
N SER A 304 2.50 -8.11 -22.28
CA SER A 304 1.85 -6.83 -22.56
C SER A 304 1.21 -6.92 -23.95
N PRO A 305 -0.12 -7.13 -24.08
CA PRO A 305 -1.12 -7.19 -22.99
C PRO A 305 -0.93 -8.42 -22.08
N LEU A 306 -1.40 -8.29 -20.83
CA LEU A 306 -1.31 -9.34 -19.82
C LEU A 306 -2.07 -10.61 -20.22
N SER A 307 -1.44 -11.75 -19.93
CA SER A 307 -2.01 -13.08 -20.08
C SER A 307 -2.73 -13.53 -18.80
N SER A 308 -3.89 -14.15 -18.94
CA SER A 308 -4.56 -14.84 -17.84
C SER A 308 -3.95 -16.21 -17.52
N THR A 309 -2.98 -16.69 -18.32
CA THR A 309 -2.15 -17.85 -17.98
C THR A 309 -0.95 -17.38 -17.14
N PRO A 310 -0.90 -17.72 -15.84
CA PRO A 310 0.13 -17.24 -14.91
C PRO A 310 1.49 -17.91 -15.14
N LEU A 311 2.54 -17.32 -14.58
CA LEU A 311 3.93 -17.82 -14.63
C LEU A 311 4.13 -19.18 -13.93
N PHE A 312 3.21 -19.56 -13.03
CA PHE A 312 3.21 -20.84 -12.32
C PHE A 312 1.78 -21.28 -12.00
N ASP A 313 1.59 -22.57 -11.70
CA ASP A 313 0.28 -23.12 -11.37
C ASP A 313 -0.28 -22.54 -10.06
N LEU A 314 -1.41 -21.82 -10.16
CA LEU A 314 -2.09 -21.18 -9.03
C LEU A 314 -3.06 -22.11 -8.29
N SER A 315 -3.21 -23.37 -8.74
CA SER A 315 -4.15 -24.30 -8.14
C SER A 315 -3.81 -24.61 -6.68
N CYS A 316 -4.83 -24.50 -5.82
CA CYS A 316 -4.72 -24.76 -4.38
C CYS A 316 -5.12 -26.19 -3.99
N ASN A 317 -5.07 -27.12 -4.95
CA ASN A 317 -5.50 -28.50 -4.74
C ASN A 317 -4.60 -29.19 -3.69
N GLY A 318 -5.22 -29.79 -2.66
CA GLY A 318 -4.51 -30.52 -1.61
C GLY A 318 -3.91 -29.65 -0.50
N VAL A 319 -4.15 -28.33 -0.52
CA VAL A 319 -3.74 -27.43 0.56
C VAL A 319 -4.89 -27.26 1.55
N SER A 320 -4.68 -27.61 2.82
CA SER A 320 -5.70 -27.42 3.86
C SER A 320 -5.86 -25.93 4.20
N SER A 321 -7.09 -25.41 4.10
CA SER A 321 -7.44 -24.07 4.55
C SER A 321 -7.12 -23.92 6.03
N SER A 322 -6.25 -22.98 6.39
CA SER A 322 -5.88 -22.73 7.78
C SER A 322 -6.63 -21.50 8.27
N SER A 323 -7.78 -21.72 8.90
CA SER A 323 -8.48 -20.68 9.67
C SER A 323 -7.78 -20.49 11.01
N ALA A 324 -6.57 -19.93 11.00
CA ALA A 324 -5.92 -19.45 12.22
C ALA A 324 -6.41 -18.03 12.53
N THR A 325 -7.70 -17.89 12.78
CA THR A 325 -8.23 -16.77 13.57
C THR A 325 -8.34 -17.30 15.00
N PRO A 326 -7.65 -16.72 16.00
CA PRO A 326 -7.86 -17.10 17.39
C PRO A 326 -9.22 -16.54 17.84
N SER A 327 -10.31 -17.27 17.57
CA SER A 327 -11.61 -16.99 18.17
C SER A 327 -11.63 -17.52 19.60
N SER A 328 -11.77 -16.58 20.53
CA SER A 328 -11.83 -16.79 21.96
C SER A 328 -13.12 -17.50 22.38
N THR A 329 -12.99 -18.69 22.96
CA THR A 329 -13.96 -19.24 23.91
C THR A 329 -13.24 -19.99 25.01
N ALA A 330 -13.18 -19.38 26.20
CA ALA A 330 -13.36 -20.06 27.48
C ALA A 330 -13.28 -19.04 28.62
N SER A 331 -14.44 -18.69 29.18
CA SER A 331 -14.52 -18.12 30.53
C SER A 331 -14.16 -19.20 31.56
N GLY A 332 -13.20 -18.87 32.43
CA GLY A 332 -13.19 -19.22 33.85
C GLY A 332 -12.96 -20.69 34.24
N SER A 333 -11.79 -20.97 34.82
CA SER A 333 -11.68 -21.11 36.29
C SER A 333 -10.22 -21.29 36.70
N ALA A 334 -9.80 -20.50 37.67
CA ALA A 334 -8.48 -20.57 38.30
C ALA A 334 -8.36 -21.81 39.19
N ALA A 335 -7.24 -22.51 39.11
CA ALA A 335 -6.69 -23.30 40.20
C ALA A 335 -5.16 -23.37 40.05
N SER A 336 -4.48 -22.70 40.97
CA SER A 336 -3.04 -22.75 41.25
C SER A 336 -2.58 -24.13 41.71
N ALA A 337 -1.44 -24.62 41.23
CA ALA A 337 -0.37 -25.21 42.07
C ALA A 337 0.85 -25.67 41.24
N SER A 338 1.99 -25.10 41.63
CA SER A 338 3.28 -25.75 41.89
C SER A 338 4.14 -26.28 40.72
N ALA A 339 5.28 -25.60 40.58
CA ALA A 339 6.47 -26.03 39.89
C ALA A 339 7.09 -27.29 40.52
N SER A 340 7.70 -28.14 39.68
CA SER A 340 8.82 -28.98 40.08
C SER A 340 9.75 -29.19 38.89
N SER A 341 10.98 -28.74 39.10
CA SER A 341 12.17 -28.93 38.29
C SER A 341 12.59 -30.40 38.25
N VAL A 342 12.95 -30.90 37.07
CA VAL A 342 13.93 -31.99 36.93
C VAL A 342 14.89 -31.68 35.80
N LEU A 343 16.12 -31.34 36.20
CA LEU A 343 17.32 -31.40 35.38
C LEU A 343 17.66 -32.88 35.15
N ALA A 344 18.00 -33.25 33.91
CA ALA A 344 18.78 -34.44 33.64
C ALA A 344 19.77 -34.14 32.52
N SER A 345 21.01 -33.96 32.94
CA SER A 345 22.22 -33.88 32.12
C SER A 345 22.52 -35.22 31.47
N ALA A 346 23.03 -35.20 30.23
CA ALA A 346 23.94 -36.23 29.74
C ALA A 346 24.86 -35.61 28.69
N SER A 347 26.07 -35.28 29.13
CA SER A 347 27.23 -35.01 28.27
C SER A 347 27.82 -36.33 27.80
N ALA A 348 28.25 -36.39 26.54
CA ALA A 348 29.30 -37.29 26.11
C ALA A 348 30.19 -36.54 25.12
N ASP A 349 31.37 -36.17 25.63
CA ASP A 349 32.51 -35.69 24.87
C ASP A 349 33.05 -36.78 23.94
N ILE A 350 33.46 -36.39 22.72
CA ILE A 350 34.73 -36.88 22.17
C ILE A 350 35.53 -35.68 21.67
N ALA A 351 36.69 -35.55 22.28
CA ALA A 351 37.75 -34.60 22.01
C ALA A 351 38.53 -34.96 20.73
N GLY A 352 39.12 -33.93 20.13
CA GLY A 352 40.12 -34.07 19.07
C GLY A 352 40.53 -32.71 18.50
N GLY A 353 41.21 -31.90 19.31
CA GLY A 353 41.76 -30.61 18.88
C GLY A 353 43.16 -30.71 18.30
N PHE A 354 43.58 -29.67 17.55
CA PHE A 354 44.87 -28.96 17.66
C PHE A 354 45.00 -27.94 16.50
N VAL A 355 44.91 -26.62 16.77
CA VAL A 355 45.95 -25.56 16.97
C VAL A 355 46.35 -24.78 15.71
N THR A 356 46.06 -23.47 15.84
CA THR A 356 46.61 -22.20 15.34
C THR A 356 47.73 -22.13 14.29
N SER A 357 47.53 -21.19 13.34
CA SER A 357 48.43 -20.08 12.94
C SER A 357 47.76 -19.38 11.74
N GLY A 358 47.36 -18.11 11.79
CA GLY A 358 48.24 -16.95 11.60
C GLY A 358 48.23 -16.53 10.11
N GLY A 359 47.83 -15.30 9.79
CA GLY A 359 48.03 -14.75 8.43
C GLY A 359 46.96 -13.76 7.97
N ALA A 360 47.20 -12.48 8.26
CA ALA A 360 46.55 -11.37 7.59
C ALA A 360 46.97 -11.32 6.12
N LEU A 361 46.01 -11.28 5.17
CA LEU A 361 46.20 -10.71 3.82
C LEU A 361 44.85 -10.33 3.20
N SER A 362 44.70 -9.03 2.92
CA SER A 362 43.87 -8.45 1.87
C SER A 362 44.72 -7.33 1.24
N PRO A 363 44.47 -6.84 0.00
CA PRO A 363 43.54 -7.32 -1.04
C PRO A 363 44.18 -7.36 -2.45
N SER A 364 43.44 -7.83 -3.45
CA SER A 364 43.68 -7.46 -4.86
C SER A 364 42.38 -6.95 -5.50
N LYS A 365 42.46 -5.71 -6.01
CA LYS A 365 41.48 -5.01 -6.84
C LYS A 365 41.94 -5.09 -8.30
N PRO A 366 41.02 -5.09 -9.28
CA PRO A 366 41.26 -4.33 -10.51
C PRO A 366 40.35 -3.12 -10.69
N ALA A 367 40.89 -2.19 -11.50
CA ALA A 367 40.45 -0.86 -11.88
C ALA A 367 39.04 -0.79 -12.52
N GLY A 368 38.38 0.36 -12.60
CA GLY A 368 38.75 1.74 -12.33
C GLY A 368 37.54 2.65 -12.57
N TYR A 369 37.62 3.91 -12.12
CA TYR A 369 37.05 5.09 -12.77
C TYR A 369 37.47 6.32 -11.95
N ASP A 370 38.07 7.28 -12.65
CA ASP A 370 38.60 8.53 -12.12
C ASP A 370 37.49 9.57 -11.86
N GLY A 371 37.65 10.34 -10.79
CA GLY A 371 36.81 11.50 -10.48
C GLY A 371 37.39 12.31 -9.32
N ASN A 372 38.12 13.37 -9.65
CA ASN A 372 38.77 14.34 -8.76
C ASN A 372 37.87 14.84 -7.62
N ILE A 373 38.37 14.79 -6.38
CA ILE A 373 37.92 15.63 -5.25
C ILE A 373 39.06 16.57 -4.88
N VAL A 374 38.77 17.88 -4.91
CA VAL A 374 39.62 18.93 -4.33
C VAL A 374 39.33 18.99 -2.83
N ALA A 375 40.34 18.70 -2.02
CA ALA A 375 40.32 18.91 -0.58
C ALA A 375 40.74 20.35 -0.25
N VAL A 376 39.98 21.00 0.65
CA VAL A 376 40.50 22.10 1.47
C VAL A 376 40.26 21.74 2.93
N THR A 377 41.37 21.62 3.64
CA THR A 377 41.52 21.39 5.07
C THR A 377 41.17 22.63 5.90
N SER A 378 40.55 22.44 7.05
CA SER A 378 40.96 23.19 8.25
C SER A 378 40.70 22.40 9.54
N THR A 379 41.58 22.69 10.48
CA THR A 379 41.98 22.01 11.71
C THR A 379 40.99 22.19 12.86
N GLY A 380 41.04 21.26 13.82
CA GLY A 380 40.11 21.19 14.94
C GLY A 380 40.40 22.14 16.10
N ALA A 381 39.56 22.06 17.13
CA ALA A 381 39.96 22.01 18.54
C ALA A 381 38.74 21.72 19.44
N ALA A 382 38.98 20.92 20.47
CA ALA A 382 38.06 20.49 21.49
C ALA A 382 37.83 21.56 22.58
N GLY A 383 36.73 21.44 23.34
CA GLY A 383 36.66 21.99 24.71
C GLY A 383 35.30 22.47 25.20
N SER A 384 34.65 21.61 26.00
CA SER A 384 34.00 21.88 27.30
C SER A 384 32.86 22.91 27.45
N SER A 385 31.75 22.43 28.03
CA SER A 385 30.69 23.22 28.68
C SER A 385 31.20 24.04 29.87
N PRO A 386 30.48 25.11 30.24
CA PRO A 386 29.78 25.08 31.54
C PRO A 386 28.40 25.77 31.57
N THR A 387 27.73 25.47 32.69
CA THR A 387 26.44 25.87 33.25
C THR A 387 26.18 27.36 33.52
N GLY A 388 24.91 27.76 33.44
CA GLY A 388 24.23 28.54 34.50
C GLY A 388 23.70 29.94 34.16
N GLY A 389 22.42 30.19 34.49
CA GLY A 389 21.98 31.50 35.03
C GLY A 389 20.80 32.24 34.38
N ALA A 390 19.60 31.97 34.89
CA ALA A 390 18.46 32.86 35.17
C ALA A 390 18.24 34.20 34.41
N GLY A 391 17.00 34.40 33.94
CA GLY A 391 16.44 35.71 33.60
C GLY A 391 14.92 35.66 33.39
N SER A 392 14.17 36.16 34.37
CA SER A 392 12.71 36.18 34.51
C SER A 392 12.01 37.36 33.79
N TYR A 393 10.81 37.06 33.27
CA TYR A 393 9.54 37.83 33.03
C TYR A 393 9.43 39.34 33.38
N PRO A 394 8.55 40.15 32.71
CA PRO A 394 7.07 40.02 32.73
C PRO A 394 6.36 40.23 31.36
N ILE A 395 5.30 39.48 31.02
CA ILE A 395 3.86 39.73 31.26
C ILE A 395 3.39 41.17 31.02
N GLY A 396 2.54 41.33 29.98
CA GLY A 396 1.66 42.48 29.76
C GLY A 396 0.31 42.00 29.22
N THR A 397 -0.72 42.18 30.04
CA THR A 397 -2.15 41.88 29.87
C THR A 397 -2.89 42.91 29.00
N GLY A 398 -3.97 42.52 28.33
CA GLY A 398 -4.97 43.44 27.77
C GLY A 398 -6.16 42.72 27.12
N VAL A 399 -7.39 43.09 27.51
CA VAL A 399 -8.66 42.35 27.39
C VAL A 399 -9.68 43.18 26.58
N ALA A 400 -10.74 42.51 26.08
CA ALA A 400 -12.04 43.01 25.58
C ALA A 400 -12.09 43.43 24.09
N GLY A 401 -13.14 43.19 23.30
CA GLY A 401 -14.48 42.62 23.52
C GLY A 401 -15.45 43.15 22.44
N SER A 402 -16.47 42.36 22.11
CA SER A 402 -17.80 42.76 21.55
C SER A 402 -18.01 42.92 20.04
N SER A 403 -18.92 42.09 19.49
CA SER A 403 -19.90 42.45 18.44
C SER A 403 -21.12 43.15 19.08
N PRO A 404 -22.01 43.89 18.37
CA PRO A 404 -23.08 43.26 17.55
C PRO A 404 -23.66 44.07 16.34
N SER A 405 -24.40 43.34 15.48
CA SER A 405 -25.63 43.68 14.70
C SER A 405 -25.89 45.05 14.02
N GLY A 406 -26.40 45.02 12.77
CA GLY A 406 -27.19 46.13 12.18
C GLY A 406 -27.62 45.94 10.72
N THR A 407 -28.93 45.83 10.49
CA THR A 407 -29.70 45.57 9.25
C THR A 407 -30.08 46.80 8.40
N GLN A 408 -30.68 46.51 7.22
CA GLN A 408 -31.48 47.32 6.27
C GLN A 408 -30.75 47.68 4.97
N GLY A 409 -31.25 47.43 3.75
CA GLY A 409 -32.56 47.01 3.25
C GLY A 409 -32.96 47.92 2.07
N SER A 410 -33.33 47.34 0.91
CA SER A 410 -34.40 47.80 -0.02
C SER A 410 -34.28 47.15 -1.42
N SER A 411 -35.30 46.38 -1.82
CA SER A 411 -35.66 46.06 -3.21
C SER A 411 -36.51 47.19 -3.82
N PRO A 412 -36.84 47.17 -5.14
CA PRO A 412 -38.11 46.54 -5.59
C PRO A 412 -38.03 45.82 -6.97
N VAL A 413 -38.68 44.66 -7.15
CA VAL A 413 -39.99 44.37 -7.81
C VAL A 413 -39.98 44.31 -9.36
N GLY A 414 -40.49 43.21 -9.92
CA GLY A 414 -41.00 43.11 -11.30
C GLY A 414 -41.32 41.66 -11.75
N THR A 415 -42.60 41.37 -11.99
CA THR A 415 -43.22 40.04 -12.21
C THR A 415 -43.87 39.94 -13.61
N GLY A 416 -44.06 38.72 -14.17
CA GLY A 416 -45.00 38.40 -15.29
C GLY A 416 -44.33 37.69 -16.49
N ILE A 417 -44.49 36.40 -16.84
CA ILE A 417 -45.60 35.48 -17.21
C ILE A 417 -46.01 35.52 -18.72
N LEU A 418 -46.06 34.32 -19.36
CA LEU A 418 -46.65 33.85 -20.67
C LEU A 418 -45.85 34.16 -21.95
N GLY A 419 -45.71 33.31 -22.99
CA GLY A 419 -46.23 31.98 -23.36
C GLY A 419 -46.02 31.74 -24.89
N GLY A 420 -46.10 30.48 -25.37
CA GLY A 420 -46.50 30.12 -26.75
C GLY A 420 -45.43 29.88 -27.85
N SER A 421 -45.49 28.69 -28.48
CA SER A 421 -44.68 28.12 -29.60
C SER A 421 -45.15 28.59 -31.02
N PRO A 422 -44.88 27.93 -32.19
CA PRO A 422 -43.72 27.18 -32.77
C PRO A 422 -43.39 27.59 -34.27
N MET A 423 -42.59 26.76 -34.99
CA MET A 423 -42.29 26.69 -36.45
C MET A 423 -40.97 27.36 -36.92
N GLY A 424 -40.16 26.85 -37.86
CA GLY A 424 -40.27 25.74 -38.81
C GLY A 424 -38.89 25.42 -39.46
N GLY A 425 -38.82 24.34 -40.25
CA GLY A 425 -37.58 23.79 -40.82
C GLY A 425 -37.11 24.40 -42.14
N GLY A 426 -35.93 23.93 -42.60
CA GLY A 426 -35.37 24.21 -43.92
C GLY A 426 -34.09 23.41 -44.19
N SER A 427 -34.15 22.55 -45.21
CA SER A 427 -33.10 21.66 -45.73
C SER A 427 -32.03 22.41 -46.56
N GLY A 428 -30.85 21.80 -46.73
CA GLY A 428 -29.88 22.20 -47.75
C GLY A 428 -28.67 21.25 -47.87
N SER A 429 -28.68 20.40 -48.90
CA SER A 429 -27.59 19.51 -49.31
C SER A 429 -26.63 20.19 -50.29
N GLY A 430 -25.37 19.76 -50.36
CA GLY A 430 -24.43 20.14 -51.41
C GLY A 430 -23.15 19.30 -51.39
N SER A 431 -23.10 18.31 -52.29
CA SER A 431 -21.96 17.43 -52.56
C SER A 431 -21.01 18.03 -53.61
N GLY A 432 -19.73 17.69 -53.57
CA GLY A 432 -18.77 17.98 -54.65
C GLY A 432 -17.51 17.11 -54.55
N SER A 433 -17.39 16.16 -55.47
CA SER A 433 -16.32 15.15 -55.60
C SER A 433 -15.11 15.66 -56.40
N GLY A 434 -13.93 15.02 -56.24
CA GLY A 434 -12.81 15.16 -57.18
C GLY A 434 -11.59 14.29 -56.83
N SER A 435 -11.40 13.21 -57.59
CA SER A 435 -10.33 12.20 -57.49
C SER A 435 -9.00 12.65 -58.15
N GLY A 436 -7.87 12.03 -57.80
CA GLY A 436 -6.65 12.08 -58.61
C GLY A 436 -5.39 11.47 -57.98
N SER A 437 -4.96 10.32 -58.53
CA SER A 437 -3.80 9.51 -58.16
C SER A 437 -2.44 10.10 -58.59
N GLY A 438 -1.33 9.69 -57.94
CA GLY A 438 0.03 9.89 -58.46
C GLY A 438 1.14 9.37 -57.56
N SER A 439 1.80 8.29 -57.99
CA SER A 439 3.00 7.67 -57.38
C SER A 439 4.26 8.51 -57.58
N GLY A 440 5.25 8.39 -56.69
CA GLY A 440 6.59 8.95 -56.93
C GLY A 440 7.58 8.76 -55.77
N ASN A 441 8.56 7.90 -55.99
CA ASN A 441 9.68 7.50 -55.11
C ASN A 441 10.78 8.59 -55.05
N GLY A 442 11.55 8.71 -53.96
CA GLY A 442 12.81 9.49 -54.00
C GLY A 442 13.41 9.93 -52.67
N THR A 443 14.37 9.13 -52.19
CA THR A 443 15.37 9.38 -51.14
C THR A 443 16.22 10.64 -51.39
N LEU A 444 16.56 11.42 -50.36
CA LEU A 444 17.96 11.81 -50.00
C LEU A 444 18.04 12.86 -48.89
N LEU A 445 18.92 12.52 -47.93
CA LEU A 445 19.64 13.32 -46.94
C LEU A 445 19.70 14.84 -47.15
N THR A 446 19.55 15.60 -46.06
CA THR A 446 20.64 16.44 -45.51
C THR A 446 20.21 17.09 -44.18
N ASN A 447 21.09 17.01 -43.18
CA ASN A 447 21.06 17.81 -41.96
C ASN A 447 21.40 19.27 -42.31
N PRO A 448 20.84 20.27 -41.61
CA PRO A 448 21.71 21.02 -40.71
C PRO A 448 21.05 21.45 -39.38
N THR A 449 21.87 21.42 -38.33
CA THR A 449 21.68 22.09 -37.03
C THR A 449 22.39 23.48 -37.08
N PRO A 450 22.28 24.34 -36.05
CA PRO A 450 21.23 25.34 -35.81
C PRO A 450 21.75 26.80 -35.87
N THR A 451 20.85 27.78 -35.95
CA THR A 451 21.17 29.17 -35.60
C THR A 451 20.01 29.84 -34.86
N GLY A 452 20.34 30.56 -33.79
CA GLY A 452 19.64 31.80 -33.42
C GLY A 452 18.72 31.76 -32.20
N ALA A 453 19.25 32.32 -31.11
CA ALA A 453 18.57 32.90 -29.94
C ALA A 453 17.21 33.56 -30.28
N GLY A 454 16.19 33.58 -29.43
CA GLY A 454 16.19 33.75 -27.98
C GLY A 454 15.22 34.89 -27.67
N SER A 455 14.09 34.60 -27.05
CA SER A 455 13.14 35.59 -26.56
C SER A 455 12.37 34.95 -25.40
N GLY A 456 12.58 35.49 -24.20
CA GLY A 456 12.03 34.96 -22.96
C GLY A 456 10.56 35.28 -22.74
N ALA A 457 9.90 34.40 -21.99
CA ALA A 457 8.71 34.65 -21.18
C ALA A 457 8.57 33.48 -20.16
N PRO A 458 7.89 33.70 -19.02
CA PRO A 458 8.36 33.26 -17.71
C PRO A 458 8.06 31.79 -17.39
N ALA A 459 8.95 31.21 -16.59
CA ALA A 459 8.78 29.91 -15.96
C ALA A 459 7.60 29.97 -14.97
N SER A 460 6.48 29.34 -15.32
CA SER A 460 5.53 28.86 -14.33
C SER A 460 6.13 27.63 -13.66
N THR A 461 6.75 27.82 -12.50
CA THR A 461 7.06 26.71 -11.59
C THR A 461 5.75 26.17 -11.04
N SER A 462 5.14 25.22 -11.76
CA SER A 462 4.19 24.31 -11.15
C SER A 462 4.98 23.44 -10.17
N PRO A 463 4.62 23.36 -8.88
CA PRO A 463 5.29 22.45 -7.97
C PRO A 463 5.09 21.02 -8.49
N ALA A 464 6.17 20.23 -8.50
CA ALA A 464 6.11 18.82 -8.77
C ALA A 464 5.13 18.19 -7.77
N VAL A 465 4.01 17.70 -8.28
CA VAL A 465 3.06 16.92 -7.48
C VAL A 465 3.72 15.58 -7.25
N GLU A 466 4.13 15.30 -6.02
CA GLU A 466 4.65 14.00 -5.60
C GLU A 466 3.47 13.01 -5.50
N THR A 467 2.89 12.63 -6.64
CA THR A 467 2.05 11.43 -6.74
C THR A 467 2.99 10.22 -6.80
N GLY A 468 3.60 9.88 -5.67
CA GLY A 468 4.46 8.72 -5.55
C GLY A 468 3.67 7.44 -5.85
N ASN A 469 4.09 6.69 -6.88
CA ASN A 469 3.58 5.34 -7.10
C ASN A 469 4.20 4.42 -6.03
N GLY A 470 3.41 3.99 -5.05
CA GLY A 470 3.84 3.03 -4.03
C GLY A 470 4.54 1.82 -4.65
N ALA A 471 4.05 1.31 -5.78
CA ALA A 471 4.64 0.14 -6.46
C ALA A 471 6.09 0.35 -6.98
N SER A 472 6.43 1.57 -7.43
CA SER A 472 7.79 1.90 -7.92
C SER A 472 8.74 2.28 -6.78
N MET A 473 8.20 2.92 -5.73
CA MET A 473 8.93 3.27 -4.52
C MET A 473 9.25 2.02 -3.66
N ILE A 474 8.34 1.04 -3.55
CA ILE A 474 8.52 -0.20 -2.76
C ILE A 474 9.67 -1.06 -3.30
N SER A 475 9.81 -1.18 -4.63
CA SER A 475 10.93 -1.90 -5.24
C SER A 475 12.29 -1.22 -4.97
N SER A 476 12.29 0.10 -4.77
CA SER A 476 13.50 0.88 -4.48
C SER A 476 13.80 0.94 -2.97
N SER A 477 12.78 0.93 -2.11
CA SER A 477 12.88 1.18 -0.66
C SER A 477 13.03 -0.09 0.19
N MET A 478 12.59 -1.27 -0.28
CA MET A 478 12.81 -2.53 0.44
C MET A 478 14.20 -3.14 0.17
N VAL A 479 14.81 -2.84 -0.98
CA VAL A 479 16.14 -3.36 -1.37
C VAL A 479 17.28 -2.70 -0.58
N GLY A 480 17.10 -1.47 -0.11
CA GLY A 480 18.13 -0.74 0.67
C GLY A 480 18.20 -1.11 2.16
N ALA A 481 17.13 -1.68 2.71
CA ALA A 481 16.86 -1.69 4.15
C ALA A 481 17.70 -2.66 4.99
N MET A 482 17.97 -3.86 4.48
CA MET A 482 18.47 -4.94 5.33
C MET A 482 19.94 -5.31 5.06
N GLY A 483 20.58 -4.66 4.08
CA GLY A 483 22.03 -4.72 3.87
C GLY A 483 22.84 -3.83 4.81
N ALA A 484 22.23 -2.79 5.39
CA ALA A 484 22.93 -1.81 6.23
C ALA A 484 23.20 -2.26 7.67
N MET A 485 22.65 -3.41 8.10
CA MET A 485 22.82 -3.94 9.47
C MET A 485 24.12 -4.74 9.69
N LEU A 486 25.11 -4.60 8.81
CA LEU A 486 26.45 -5.19 8.95
C LEU A 486 27.52 -4.20 9.43
N ALA A 487 27.21 -2.90 9.55
CA ALA A 487 28.20 -1.88 9.94
C ALA A 487 28.04 -1.34 11.39
N ALA A 488 26.94 -1.64 12.08
CA ALA A 488 26.62 -1.00 13.37
C ALA A 488 26.94 -1.83 14.64
N PHE A 489 27.43 -3.08 14.52
CA PHE A 489 27.78 -3.94 15.67
C PHE A 489 29.25 -4.40 15.68
N ALA A 490 30.15 -3.60 15.11
CA ALA A 490 31.60 -3.79 15.25
C ALA A 490 32.28 -2.73 16.15
N LEU A 491 31.51 -1.82 16.76
CA LEU A 491 32.00 -0.79 17.67
C LEU A 491 30.92 -0.50 18.73
N LEU A 492 30.71 -1.45 19.64
CA LEU A 492 30.30 -1.22 21.04
C LEU A 492 30.59 -2.48 21.86
#